data_AF-A0A3P9JJU0-F1
#
_entry.id   AF-A0A3P9JJU0-F1
#
_cell.length_a   1.000
_cell.length_b   1.000
_cell.length_c   1.000
_cell.angle_alpha   90.00
_cell.angle_beta   90.00
_cell.angle_gamma   90.00
#
_symmetry.space_group_name_H-M   'P 1'
#
loop_
_entity.id
_entity.type
_entity.pdbx_description
1 polymer ?
#
loop_
_entity_poly.entity_id
_entity_poly.type
_entity_poly.pdbx_seq_one_letter_code
_entity_poly.pdbx_strand_id
1 'polypeptide(L)'
;LSRNDFQQLLKQYDFTKEQLDFVHDMRRRSKNRLAAQRCRKRKLDCIYNLQCEINKLKTEREKLIVERSQLGQMKLRTCHSVSALCQRVCSEANLQPEQLQVLAKYISSECPLSSLFPHIDAFLTQHGFPLLLQAPLPAFENKDTSSFGRDRTTDEQPL
;
A
#
# COMPACT_ATOMS: atom_id res chain seq x y z
N LEU A 1 -49.32 -0.02 -5.17
CA LEU A 1 -50.18 1.09 -5.66
C LEU A 1 -49.41 2.39 -5.65
N SER A 2 -49.42 3.08 -6.79
CA SER A 2 -48.91 4.43 -6.89
C SER A 2 -49.72 5.36 -5.96
N ARG A 3 -49.28 6.62 -5.82
CA ARG A 3 -50.09 7.61 -5.08
C ARG A 3 -51.44 7.83 -5.76
N ASN A 4 -51.44 7.93 -7.09
CA ASN A 4 -52.63 8.26 -7.89
C ASN A 4 -53.63 7.11 -7.87
N ASP A 5 -53.20 5.86 -8.08
CA ASP A 5 -54.10 4.69 -8.07
C ASP A 5 -54.76 4.53 -6.69
N PHE A 6 -54.00 4.77 -5.61
CA PHE A 6 -54.53 4.71 -4.26
C PHE A 6 -55.57 5.80 -4.01
N GLN A 7 -55.35 7.02 -4.50
CA GLN A 7 -56.34 8.10 -4.40
C GLN A 7 -57.57 7.83 -5.27
N GLN A 8 -57.42 7.27 -6.46
CA GLN A 8 -58.55 6.87 -7.31
C GLN A 8 -59.39 5.79 -6.64
N LEU A 9 -58.76 4.77 -6.05
CA LEU A 9 -59.44 3.70 -5.32
C LEU A 9 -60.24 4.25 -4.13
N LEU A 10 -59.68 5.19 -3.38
CA LEU A 10 -60.39 5.80 -2.24
C LEU A 10 -61.62 6.62 -2.66
N LYS A 11 -61.65 7.13 -3.90
CA LYS A 11 -62.81 7.88 -4.44
C LYS A 11 -63.93 6.98 -4.94
N GLN A 12 -63.71 5.67 -5.08
CA GLN A 12 -64.72 4.71 -5.53
C GLN A 12 -65.70 4.30 -4.42
N TYR A 13 -65.40 4.65 -3.16
CA TYR A 13 -66.18 4.26 -1.99
C TYR A 13 -66.39 5.48 -1.08
N ASP A 14 -67.57 5.55 -0.47
CA ASP A 14 -67.89 6.59 0.51
C ASP A 14 -67.33 6.21 1.88
N PHE A 15 -66.12 6.69 2.18
CA PHE A 15 -65.48 6.53 3.48
C PHE A 15 -65.79 7.71 4.40
N THR A 16 -65.98 7.42 5.69
CA THR A 16 -65.97 8.46 6.71
C THR A 16 -64.55 9.02 6.90
N LYS A 17 -64.43 10.21 7.50
CA LYS A 17 -63.13 10.82 7.80
C LYS A 17 -62.22 9.90 8.62
N GLU A 18 -62.79 9.24 9.64
CA GLU A 18 -62.06 8.32 10.52
C GLU A 18 -61.51 7.11 9.75
N GLN A 19 -62.29 6.57 8.81
CA GLN A 19 -61.85 5.47 7.95
C GLN A 19 -60.72 5.91 7.02
N LEU A 20 -60.80 7.12 6.43
CA LEU A 20 -59.75 7.69 5.60
C LEU A 20 -58.44 7.88 6.37
N ASP A 21 -58.51 8.43 7.58
CA ASP A 21 -57.35 8.62 8.45
C ASP A 21 -56.69 7.28 8.79
N PHE A 22 -57.50 6.26 9.09
CA PHE A 22 -57.01 4.90 9.36
C PHE A 22 -56.28 4.29 8.16
N VAL A 23 -56.87 4.30 6.96
CA VAL A 23 -56.23 3.71 5.77
C VAL A 23 -54.97 4.47 5.35
N HIS A 24 -54.95 5.79 5.53
CA HIS A 24 -53.76 6.60 5.30
C HIS A 24 -52.63 6.24 6.27
N ASP A 25 -52.94 6.11 7.56
CA ASP A 25 -51.95 5.72 8.56
C ASP A 25 -51.43 4.30 8.32
N MET A 26 -52.30 3.35 8.00
CA MET A 26 -51.93 1.98 7.61
C MET A 26 -50.96 1.98 6.42
N ARG A 27 -51.25 2.77 5.38
CA ARG A 27 -50.37 2.92 4.22
C ARG A 27 -49.05 3.58 4.59
N ARG A 28 -49.06 4.60 5.45
CA ARG A 28 -47.86 5.29 5.94
C ARG A 28 -46.95 4.34 6.70
N ARG A 29 -47.48 3.59 7.67
CA ARG A 29 -46.72 2.58 8.43
C ARG A 29 -46.13 1.50 7.52
N SER A 30 -46.92 1.01 6.56
CA SER A 30 -46.47 0.01 5.59
C SER A 30 -45.30 0.52 4.73
N LYS A 31 -45.38 1.76 4.24
CA LYS A 31 -44.26 2.40 3.50
C LYS A 31 -43.03 2.57 4.37
N ASN A 32 -43.18 3.03 5.61
CA ASN A 32 -42.05 3.21 6.54
C ASN A 32 -41.38 1.87 6.87
N ARG A 33 -42.16 0.79 7.01
CA ARG A 33 -41.61 -0.57 7.19
C ARG A 33 -40.71 -0.97 6.01
N LEU A 34 -41.19 -0.77 4.78
CA LEU A 34 -40.39 -1.06 3.58
C LEU A 34 -39.18 -0.13 3.44
N ALA A 35 -39.31 1.15 3.79
CA ALA A 35 -38.21 2.10 3.79
C ALA A 35 -37.11 1.67 4.78
N ALA A 36 -37.48 1.32 6.01
CA ALA A 36 -36.56 0.81 7.01
C ALA A 36 -35.85 -0.47 6.55
N GLN A 37 -36.59 -1.41 5.93
CA GLN A 37 -36.00 -2.62 5.35
C GLN A 37 -34.97 -2.28 4.25
N ARG A 38 -35.31 -1.38 3.34
CA ARG A 38 -34.39 -0.94 2.27
C ARG A 38 -33.17 -0.20 2.80
N CYS A 39 -33.32 0.62 3.84
CA CYS A 39 -32.21 1.30 4.49
C CYS A 39 -31.27 0.30 5.16
N ARG A 40 -31.81 -0.69 5.90
CA ARG A 40 -31.02 -1.78 6.48
C ARG A 40 -30.27 -2.57 5.41
N LYS A 41 -30.96 -2.93 4.32
CA LYS A 41 -30.35 -3.63 3.18
C LYS A 41 -29.19 -2.81 2.60
N ARG A 42 -29.42 -1.53 2.26
CA ARG A 42 -28.35 -0.64 1.75
C ARG A 42 -27.16 -0.54 2.70
N LYS A 43 -27.40 -0.46 4.01
CA LYS A 43 -26.32 -0.42 5.00
C LYS A 43 -25.51 -1.71 4.99
N LEU A 44 -26.17 -2.87 4.95
CA LEU A 44 -25.51 -4.17 4.87
C LEU A 44 -24.74 -4.36 3.56
N ASP A 45 -25.33 -3.97 2.43
CA ASP A 45 -24.68 -4.00 1.11
C ASP A 45 -23.40 -3.13 1.12
N CYS A 46 -23.46 -1.94 1.73
CA CYS A 46 -22.31 -1.06 1.88
C CYS A 46 -21.21 -1.70 2.76
N ILE A 47 -21.57 -2.27 3.90
CA ILE A 47 -20.63 -2.97 4.79
C ILE A 47 -19.95 -4.12 4.04
N TYR A 48 -20.73 -4.92 3.31
CA TYR A 48 -20.21 -6.04 2.52
C TYR A 48 -19.23 -5.58 1.44
N ASN A 49 -19.59 -4.54 0.68
CA ASN A 49 -18.71 -4.00 -0.36
C ASN A 49 -17.38 -3.51 0.22
N LEU A 50 -17.42 -2.78 1.35
CA LEU A 50 -16.20 -2.34 2.04
C LEU A 50 -15.35 -3.52 2.51
N GLN A 51 -15.97 -4.59 3.03
CA GLN A 51 -15.25 -5.82 3.40
C GLN A 51 -14.55 -6.46 2.18
N CYS A 52 -15.22 -6.52 1.04
CA CYS A 52 -14.63 -7.01 -0.20
C CYS A 52 -13.45 -6.14 -0.68
N GLU A 53 -13.59 -4.82 -0.63
CA GLU A 53 -12.52 -3.89 -1.00
C GLU A 53 -11.30 -4.04 -0.07
N ILE A 54 -11.51 -4.14 1.24
CA ILE A 54 -10.44 -4.39 2.21
C ILE A 54 -9.71 -5.70 1.88
N ASN A 55 -10.45 -6.78 1.61
CA ASN A 55 -9.84 -8.07 1.29
C ASN A 55 -9.05 -8.04 -0.02
N LYS A 56 -9.56 -7.33 -1.04
CA LYS A 56 -8.84 -7.08 -2.29
C LYS A 56 -7.53 -6.34 -2.03
N LEU A 57 -7.58 -5.23 -1.29
CA LEU A 57 -6.39 -4.43 -0.96
C LEU A 57 -5.37 -5.23 -0.15
N LYS A 58 -5.80 -6.06 0.80
CA LYS A 58 -4.90 -6.96 1.54
C LYS A 58 -4.20 -7.96 0.62
N THR A 59 -4.94 -8.55 -0.31
CA THR A 59 -4.39 -9.52 -1.27
C THR A 59 -3.36 -8.86 -2.18
N GLU A 60 -3.68 -7.69 -2.73
CA GLU A 60 -2.74 -6.93 -3.56
C GLU A 60 -1.49 -6.51 -2.77
N ARG A 61 -1.64 -6.09 -1.51
CA ARG A 61 -0.50 -5.76 -0.64
C ARG A 61 0.43 -6.96 -0.46
N GLU A 62 -0.12 -8.15 -0.18
CA GLU A 62 0.69 -9.35 0.01
C GLU A 62 1.45 -9.71 -1.26
N LYS A 63 0.78 -9.66 -2.42
CA LYS A 63 1.41 -9.85 -3.72
C LYS A 63 2.57 -8.87 -3.95
N LEU A 64 2.37 -7.59 -3.68
CA LEU A 64 3.41 -6.57 -3.81
C LEU A 64 4.60 -6.79 -2.86
N ILE A 65 4.36 -7.30 -1.65
CA ILE A 65 5.43 -7.65 -0.70
C ILE A 65 6.29 -8.78 -1.26
N VAL A 66 5.65 -9.81 -1.83
CA VAL A 66 6.34 -10.94 -2.46
C VAL A 66 7.15 -10.46 -3.68
N GLU A 67 6.56 -9.65 -4.56
CA GLU A 67 7.24 -9.08 -5.72
C GLU A 67 8.45 -8.23 -5.31
N ARG A 68 8.30 -7.36 -4.31
CA ARG A 68 9.42 -6.55 -3.77
C ARG A 68 10.56 -7.43 -3.25
N SER A 69 10.24 -8.51 -2.55
CA SER A 69 11.24 -9.47 -2.07
C SER A 69 11.98 -10.15 -3.22
N GLN A 70 11.25 -10.58 -4.25
CA GLN A 70 11.84 -11.20 -5.45
C GLN A 70 12.74 -10.23 -6.21
N LEU A 71 12.29 -8.98 -6.42
CA LEU A 71 13.10 -7.92 -7.04
C LEU A 71 14.35 -7.63 -6.23
N GLY A 72 14.25 -7.57 -4.90
CA GLY A 72 15.40 -7.40 -4.01
C GLY A 72 16.43 -8.52 -4.15
N GLN A 73 15.99 -9.77 -4.18
CA GLN A 73 16.86 -10.92 -4.41
C GLN A 73 17.52 -10.89 -5.79
N MET A 74 16.76 -10.53 -6.84
CA MET A 74 17.28 -10.42 -8.19
C MET A 74 18.32 -9.30 -8.29
N LYS A 75 18.04 -8.13 -7.71
CA LYS A 75 19.00 -7.02 -7.59
C LYS A 75 20.29 -7.50 -6.95
N LEU A 76 20.21 -8.19 -5.80
CA LEU A 76 21.39 -8.69 -5.09
C LEU A 76 22.22 -9.65 -5.94
N ARG A 77 21.59 -10.62 -6.61
CA ARG A 77 22.28 -11.59 -7.49
C ARG A 77 22.97 -10.91 -8.66
N THR A 78 22.28 -9.97 -9.31
CA THR A 78 22.84 -9.19 -10.42
C THR A 78 24.01 -8.34 -9.94
N CYS A 79 23.87 -7.68 -8.79
CA CYS A 79 24.96 -6.90 -8.21
C CYS A 79 26.19 -7.78 -7.98
N HIS A 80 26.05 -8.91 -7.30
CA HIS A 80 27.16 -9.84 -7.07
C HIS A 80 27.81 -10.33 -8.37
N SER A 81 27.00 -10.62 -9.39
CA SER A 81 27.50 -11.08 -10.69
C SER A 81 28.31 -10.01 -11.40
N VAL A 82 27.81 -8.77 -11.41
CA VAL A 82 28.49 -7.60 -11.98
C VAL A 82 29.79 -7.31 -11.23
N SER A 83 29.76 -7.30 -9.89
CA SER A 83 30.94 -7.11 -9.06
C SER A 83 32.03 -8.16 -9.35
N ALA A 84 31.65 -9.44 -9.43
CA ALA A 84 32.58 -10.52 -9.73
C ALA A 84 33.17 -10.41 -11.15
N LEU A 85 32.37 -10.02 -12.14
CA LEU A 85 32.83 -9.76 -13.50
C LEU A 85 33.81 -8.60 -13.54
N CYS A 86 33.47 -7.47 -12.91
CA CYS A 86 34.33 -6.30 -12.88
C CYS A 86 35.65 -6.57 -12.16
N GLN A 87 35.64 -7.36 -11.08
CA GLN A 87 36.88 -7.80 -10.44
C GLN A 87 37.77 -8.58 -11.41
N ARG A 88 37.22 -9.59 -12.11
CA ARG A 88 37.97 -10.37 -13.10
C ARG A 88 38.54 -9.51 -14.21
N VAL A 89 37.71 -8.65 -14.81
CA VAL A 89 38.14 -7.76 -15.90
C VAL A 89 39.25 -6.81 -15.43
N CYS A 90 39.15 -6.25 -14.23
CA CYS A 90 40.19 -5.36 -13.69
C CYS A 90 41.51 -6.10 -13.46
N SER A 91 41.45 -7.33 -12.94
CA SER A 91 42.63 -8.18 -12.75
C SER A 91 43.27 -8.58 -14.09
N GLU A 92 42.47 -8.99 -15.08
CA GLU A 92 42.96 -9.41 -16.40
C GLU A 92 43.51 -8.25 -17.24
N ALA A 93 42.92 -7.06 -17.12
CA ALA A 93 43.35 -5.87 -17.85
C ALA A 93 44.65 -5.24 -17.33
N ASN A 94 45.21 -5.75 -16.22
CA ASN A 94 46.44 -5.27 -15.58
C ASN A 94 46.48 -3.73 -15.44
N LEU A 95 45.34 -3.16 -15.01
CA LEU A 95 45.13 -1.72 -14.96
C LEU A 95 46.17 -1.06 -14.05
N GLN A 96 46.75 0.03 -14.55
CA GLN A 96 47.68 0.84 -13.75
C GLN A 96 46.92 1.59 -12.64
N PRO A 97 47.58 1.93 -11.51
CA PRO A 97 46.95 2.58 -10.36
C PRO A 97 46.17 3.86 -10.72
N GLU A 98 46.66 4.63 -11.68
CA GLU A 98 46.02 5.86 -12.17
C GLU A 98 44.70 5.58 -12.88
N GLN A 99 44.62 4.47 -13.62
CA GLN A 99 43.42 4.06 -14.34
C GLN A 99 42.34 3.55 -13.38
N LEU A 100 42.75 2.83 -12.33
CA LEU A 100 41.86 2.41 -11.25
C LEU A 100 41.30 3.62 -10.48
N GLN A 101 42.13 4.64 -10.25
CA GLN A 101 41.71 5.87 -9.59
C GLN A 101 40.71 6.69 -10.43
N VAL A 102 40.83 6.67 -11.76
CA VAL A 102 39.84 7.27 -12.67
C VAL A 102 38.54 6.46 -12.66
N LEU A 103 38.60 5.14 -12.76
CA LEU A 103 37.43 4.26 -12.72
C LEU A 103 36.60 4.49 -11.45
N ALA A 104 37.28 4.60 -10.30
CA ALA A 104 36.64 4.75 -9.02
C ALA A 104 35.89 6.09 -8.84
N LYS A 105 36.26 7.15 -9.59
CA LYS A 105 35.51 8.43 -9.63
C LYS A 105 34.13 8.29 -10.28
N TYR A 106 33.92 7.27 -11.11
CA TYR A 106 32.65 6.99 -11.78
C TYR A 106 31.82 5.91 -11.06
N ILE A 107 32.35 5.30 -10.00
CA ILE A 107 31.62 4.34 -9.18
C ILE A 107 30.80 5.12 -8.15
N SER A 108 29.48 5.17 -8.36
CA SER A 108 28.53 5.74 -7.40
C SER A 108 28.33 4.83 -6.17
N SER A 109 27.95 5.42 -5.03
CA SER A 109 27.57 4.69 -3.79
C SER A 109 26.43 3.69 -4.02
N GLU A 110 25.49 4.03 -4.92
CA GLU A 110 24.36 3.17 -5.28
C GLU A 110 24.70 2.13 -6.37
N CYS A 111 25.96 2.10 -6.81
CA CYS A 111 26.44 1.22 -7.86
C CYS A 111 26.82 -0.16 -7.29
N PRO A 112 26.51 -1.27 -7.99
CA PRO A 112 27.02 -2.60 -7.63
C PRO A 112 28.56 -2.67 -7.52
N LEU A 113 29.25 -1.81 -8.26
CA LEU A 113 30.70 -1.73 -8.31
C LEU A 113 31.33 -1.14 -7.04
N SER A 114 30.53 -0.67 -6.08
CA SER A 114 31.02 -0.25 -4.77
C SER A 114 31.76 -1.36 -4.01
N SER A 115 31.43 -2.62 -4.25
CA SER A 115 32.17 -3.75 -3.68
C SER A 115 33.60 -3.89 -4.20
N LEU A 116 33.98 -3.14 -5.24
CA LEU A 116 35.34 -3.11 -5.79
C LEU A 116 36.25 -2.15 -5.01
N PHE A 117 35.70 -1.24 -4.20
CA PHE A 117 36.47 -0.27 -3.43
C PHE A 117 37.54 -0.92 -2.53
N PRO A 118 37.28 -1.99 -1.75
CA PRO A 118 38.31 -2.61 -0.94
C PRO A 118 39.50 -3.17 -1.76
N HIS A 119 39.24 -3.66 -2.98
CA HIS A 119 40.28 -4.15 -3.87
C HIS A 119 41.08 -2.98 -4.48
N ILE A 120 40.39 -1.92 -4.90
CA ILE A 120 41.01 -0.69 -5.42
C ILE A 120 41.87 -0.04 -4.34
N ASP A 121 41.35 0.10 -3.12
CA ASP A 121 42.02 0.69 -1.96
C ASP A 121 43.25 -0.13 -1.54
N ALA A 122 43.16 -1.47 -1.55
CA ALA A 122 44.30 -2.35 -1.29
C ALA A 122 45.43 -2.16 -2.33
N PHE A 123 45.06 -2.03 -3.61
CA PHE A 123 46.02 -1.78 -4.69
C PHE A 123 46.67 -0.39 -4.59
N LEU A 124 45.87 0.65 -4.35
CA LEU A 124 46.36 2.03 -4.18
C LEU A 124 47.31 2.14 -2.99
N THR A 125 46.99 1.46 -1.88
CA THR A 125 47.84 1.42 -0.68
C THR A 125 49.19 0.75 -0.94
N GLN A 126 49.23 -0.36 -1.71
CA GLN A 126 50.50 -1.01 -2.06
C GLN A 126 51.42 -0.12 -2.91
N HIS A 127 50.85 0.77 -3.72
CA HIS A 127 51.60 1.65 -4.61
C HIS A 127 51.78 3.09 -4.07
N GLY A 128 51.41 3.36 -2.82
CA GLY A 128 51.62 4.66 -2.17
C GLY A 128 50.67 5.77 -2.63
N PHE A 129 49.54 5.43 -3.23
CA PHE A 129 48.52 6.39 -3.64
C PHE A 129 47.52 6.71 -2.51
N PRO A 130 46.93 7.92 -2.48
CA PRO A 130 45.90 8.28 -1.51
C PRO A 130 44.66 7.37 -1.62
N LEU A 131 44.14 6.91 -0.48
CA LEU A 131 42.87 6.18 -0.35
C LEU A 131 41.69 7.03 -0.85
N LEU A 132 40.66 6.38 -1.38
CA LEU A 132 39.41 7.07 -1.66
C LEU A 132 38.67 7.40 -0.36
N LEU A 133 38.44 8.68 -0.11
CA LEU A 133 37.63 9.15 1.01
C LEU A 133 36.19 8.66 0.82
N GLN A 134 35.74 7.81 1.75
CA GLN A 134 34.38 7.29 1.82
C GLN A 134 33.41 8.47 2.01
N ALA A 135 32.54 8.75 1.05
CA ALA A 135 31.45 9.70 1.27
C ALA A 135 30.51 9.12 2.36
N PRO A 136 30.10 9.90 3.38
CA PRO A 136 29.21 9.41 4.43
C PRO A 136 27.91 8.90 3.83
N LEU A 137 27.49 7.71 4.26
CA LEU A 137 26.17 7.17 3.96
C LEU A 137 25.10 8.19 4.38
N PRO A 138 24.16 8.60 3.51
CA PRO A 138 22.89 9.09 4.02
C PRO A 138 22.23 7.91 4.72
N ALA A 139 21.98 8.05 6.02
CA ALA A 139 21.20 7.10 6.78
C ALA A 139 19.87 6.85 6.04
N PHE A 140 19.69 5.63 5.53
CA PHE A 140 18.36 5.17 5.16
C PHE A 140 17.56 5.02 6.46
N GLU A 141 16.87 6.09 6.86
CA GLU A 141 15.73 5.98 7.76
C GLU A 141 14.70 5.09 7.05
N ASN A 142 14.65 3.80 7.40
CA ASN A 142 13.44 3.02 7.20
C ASN A 142 12.38 3.54 8.17
N LYS A 143 11.75 4.67 7.84
CA LYS A 143 10.50 5.12 8.47
C LYS A 143 9.33 4.34 7.87
N ASP A 144 9.34 3.03 8.07
CA ASP A 144 8.15 2.20 7.92
C ASP A 144 7.98 1.41 9.22
N THR A 145 7.58 2.11 10.28
CA THR A 145 6.97 1.46 11.44
C THR A 145 5.91 2.38 12.04
N SER A 146 4.66 2.03 11.75
CA SER A 146 3.48 2.21 12.60
C SER A 146 3.33 3.51 13.39
N SER A 147 2.48 4.41 12.92
CA SER A 147 1.73 5.32 13.80
C SER A 147 0.54 5.93 13.05
N PHE A 148 -0.58 5.21 13.01
CA PHE A 148 -1.89 5.84 12.83
C PHE A 148 -2.95 5.09 13.65
N GLY A 149 -3.51 5.79 14.65
CA GLY A 149 -4.80 5.47 15.26
C GLY A 149 -4.80 4.51 16.46
N ARG A 150 -4.47 5.02 17.67
CA ARG A 150 -5.15 4.56 18.89
C ARG A 150 -6.18 5.62 19.26
N ASP A 151 -7.45 5.36 18.93
CA ASP A 151 -8.57 6.09 19.52
C ASP A 151 -8.78 5.64 20.97
N ARG A 152 -8.92 6.63 21.86
CA ARG A 152 -9.48 6.46 23.21
C ARG A 152 -10.98 6.19 23.06
N THR A 153 -11.51 5.22 23.81
CA THR A 153 -12.45 5.39 24.94
C THR A 153 -13.24 4.09 25.19
N THR A 154 -13.00 3.47 26.35
CA THR A 154 -14.00 2.65 27.03
C THR A 154 -13.80 2.88 28.52
N ASP A 155 -14.53 3.85 29.04
CA ASP A 155 -15.07 3.79 30.39
C ASP A 155 -16.46 3.15 30.27
N GLU A 156 -16.76 2.19 31.14
CA GLU A 156 -18.06 1.94 31.77
C GLU A 156 -17.92 0.64 32.60
N GLN A 157 -17.98 0.81 33.92
CA GLN A 157 -18.04 -0.25 34.93
C GLN A 157 -19.43 -0.94 34.91
N PRO A 158 -19.56 -2.21 35.33
CA PRO A 158 -20.86 -2.73 35.74
C PRO A 158 -21.07 -2.60 37.26
N LEU A 159 -22.25 -2.10 37.61
CA LEU A 159 -23.00 -2.49 38.82
C LEU A 159 -23.78 -3.77 38.51
#